data_AF-E6N6M7-F1
#
_entry.id   AF-E6N6M7-F1
#
_cell.length_a   1.000
_cell.length_b   1.000
_cell.length_c   1.000
_cell.angle_alpha   90.00
_cell.angle_beta   90.00
_cell.angle_gamma   90.00
#
_symmetry.space_group_name_H-M   'P 1'
#
loop_
_entity.id
_entity.type
_entity.pdbx_description
1 polymer ?
#
loop_
_entity_poly.entity_id
_entity_poly.type
_entity_poly.pdbx_seq_one_letter_code
_entity_poly.pdbx_strand_id
1 'polypeptide(L)'
;MYLTSEQSPSDLKSIIQRLYNEGISEPLSENLLIEPLPDLRELEIWSRIILGEKRVAEYSGIKLVVIDSVQAGGVSPAARKMYTRVNKFTTALKNRKITTFLTSHVTKKGDIAGPKDLEHHVDCVLQFRRAFKLRPLFVPKNRFGPAKLDPFVLEIGNNGLYPSRHAEGIVGKANGISFATGAFAEIQARVEIPKWGEHGGVRAPYLPRQRIEQLIDTIRNIPNIDVSNLTYNIDCLMRSSPHKQYDHGFDLAVVIALLSSYVQKGINEGCCFYGEVDLQGAVRSASAFKEAAHLKEILEIDEEEDDEAVQLRGFYPVPNILSDTLTTELKKFDTLYVPEEIAKDMASLLDLFGFDVKCKGVSSVYNLIQELWPEIL
;
A
#
# COMPACT_ATOMS: atom_id res chain seq x y z
N MET A 1 19.23 29.85 4.24
CA MET A 1 20.42 29.30 4.94
C MET A 1 20.11 27.88 5.39
N TYR A 2 20.99 26.93 5.08
CA TYR A 2 20.89 25.53 5.42
C TYR A 2 22.06 25.16 6.34
N LEU A 3 21.75 24.81 7.59
CA LEU A 3 22.71 24.37 8.59
C LEU A 3 22.79 22.83 8.54
N THR A 4 23.89 22.31 7.99
CA THR A 4 24.10 20.88 7.78
C THR A 4 24.89 20.27 8.93
N SER A 5 24.42 19.15 9.46
CA SER A 5 25.00 18.53 10.64
C SER A 5 25.23 17.03 10.48
N GLU A 6 24.48 16.39 9.58
CA GLU A 6 24.69 14.99 9.21
C GLU A 6 25.37 14.83 7.85
N GLN A 7 25.13 15.75 6.91
CA GLN A 7 25.66 15.64 5.54
C GLN A 7 26.81 16.62 5.29
N SER A 8 27.75 16.21 4.43
CA SER A 8 28.79 17.14 3.98
C SER A 8 28.22 18.15 2.98
N PRO A 9 28.79 19.36 2.87
CA PRO A 9 28.39 20.33 1.84
C PRO A 9 28.50 19.77 0.40
N SER A 10 29.48 18.88 0.15
CA SER A 10 29.63 18.18 -1.13
C SER A 10 28.48 17.23 -1.43
N ASP A 11 27.97 16.50 -0.43
CA ASP A 11 26.83 15.59 -0.61
C ASP A 11 25.56 16.39 -0.95
N LEU A 12 25.33 17.49 -0.25
CA LEU A 12 24.22 18.39 -0.53
C LEU A 12 24.29 18.96 -1.95
N LYS A 13 25.48 19.33 -2.42
CA LYS A 13 25.67 19.81 -3.80
C LYS A 13 25.24 18.76 -4.83
N SER A 14 25.62 17.50 -4.63
CA SER A 14 25.20 16.38 -5.48
C SER A 14 23.67 16.16 -5.45
N ILE A 15 23.07 16.21 -4.25
CA ILE A 15 21.61 16.11 -4.10
C ILE A 15 20.91 17.24 -4.85
N ILE A 16 21.37 18.47 -4.71
CA ILE A 16 20.76 19.62 -5.38
C ILE A 16 20.88 19.49 -6.91
N GLN A 17 22.04 19.07 -7.42
CA GLN A 17 22.21 18.80 -8.85
C GLN A 17 21.24 17.73 -9.37
N ARG A 18 20.99 16.68 -8.59
CA ARG A 18 20.02 15.64 -8.94
C ARG A 18 18.57 16.13 -8.88
N LEU A 19 18.22 16.94 -7.89
CA LEU A 19 16.87 17.51 -7.77
C LEU A 19 16.57 18.47 -8.93
N TYR A 20 17.56 19.24 -9.36
CA TYR A 20 17.46 20.23 -10.41
C TYR A 20 18.33 19.83 -11.62
N ASN A 21 17.90 18.81 -12.35
CA ASN A 21 18.58 18.25 -13.54
C ASN A 21 19.20 19.28 -14.51
N GLU A 22 18.63 20.49 -14.61
CA GLU A 22 19.06 21.59 -15.50
C GLU A 22 19.91 22.67 -14.81
N GLY A 23 20.33 22.43 -13.57
CA GLY A 23 21.00 23.40 -12.72
C GLY A 23 20.03 24.15 -11.79
N ILE A 24 20.60 24.74 -10.75
CA ILE A 24 19.86 25.60 -9.82
C ILE A 24 19.57 26.92 -10.55
N SER A 25 18.34 27.45 -10.45
CA SER A 25 18.05 28.80 -10.94
C SER A 25 19.01 29.82 -10.31
N GLU A 26 19.53 30.79 -11.09
CA GLU A 26 20.45 31.83 -10.57
C GLU A 26 20.00 32.46 -9.24
N PRO A 27 18.70 32.79 -9.02
CA PRO A 27 18.25 33.33 -7.74
C PRO A 27 18.45 32.38 -6.57
N LEU A 28 18.34 31.06 -6.76
CA LEU A 28 18.53 30.10 -5.67
C LEU A 28 20.02 29.86 -5.41
N SER A 29 20.88 29.84 -6.44
CA SER A 29 22.32 29.69 -6.23
C SER A 29 22.95 30.87 -5.50
N GLU A 30 22.44 32.09 -5.72
CA GLU A 30 22.94 33.29 -5.05
C GLU A 30 22.42 33.43 -3.60
N ASN A 31 21.26 32.82 -3.28
CA ASN A 31 20.59 33.00 -1.99
C ASN A 31 20.66 31.74 -1.08
N LEU A 32 21.18 30.62 -1.57
CA LEU A 32 21.34 29.39 -0.80
C LEU A 32 22.72 29.32 -0.13
N LEU A 33 22.76 29.76 1.12
CA LEU A 33 23.92 29.58 2.00
C LEU A 33 23.86 28.19 2.66
N ILE A 34 24.91 27.38 2.53
CA ILE A 34 25.06 26.08 3.19
C ILE A 34 26.23 26.17 4.16
N GLU A 35 25.97 25.96 5.45
CA GLU A 35 26.96 26.10 6.50
C GLU A 35 26.99 24.87 7.41
N PRO A 36 28.17 24.43 7.87
CA PRO A 36 28.26 23.33 8.81
C PRO A 36 27.75 23.74 10.20
N LEU A 37 27.03 22.83 10.84
CA LEU A 37 26.61 22.89 12.23
C LEU A 37 26.99 21.57 12.90
N PRO A 38 28.28 21.35 13.20
CA PRO A 38 28.74 20.09 13.78
C PRO A 38 28.18 19.88 15.20
N ASP A 39 27.78 20.97 15.88
CA ASP A 39 27.26 20.94 17.24
C ASP A 39 26.14 21.95 17.46
N LEU A 40 25.03 21.50 18.06
CA LEU A 40 23.89 22.36 18.42
C LEU A 40 24.25 23.45 19.45
N ARG A 41 25.38 23.33 20.15
CA ARG A 41 25.92 24.38 21.04
C ARG A 41 26.27 25.66 20.26
N GLU A 42 26.59 25.55 18.97
CA GLU A 42 26.94 26.69 18.13
C GLU A 42 25.72 27.52 17.70
N LEU A 43 24.50 27.04 17.94
CA LEU A 43 23.27 27.79 17.64
C LEU A 43 23.22 29.16 18.32
N GLU A 44 23.87 29.34 19.48
CA GLU A 44 23.98 30.65 20.12
C GLU A 44 24.83 31.62 19.28
N ILE A 45 25.92 31.13 18.68
CA ILE A 45 26.78 31.92 17.80
C ILE A 45 26.03 32.26 16.52
N TRP A 46 25.38 31.27 15.90
CA TRP A 46 24.57 31.47 14.70
C TRP A 46 23.43 32.45 14.93
N SER A 47 22.76 32.41 16.10
CA SER A 47 21.76 33.41 16.46
C SER A 47 22.33 34.83 16.41
N ARG A 48 23.53 35.07 16.95
CA ARG A 48 24.15 36.41 16.94
C ARG A 48 24.54 36.86 15.54
N ILE A 49 24.99 35.93 14.69
CA ILE A 49 25.37 36.21 13.30
C ILE A 49 24.11 36.56 12.48
N ILE A 50 23.11 35.68 12.49
CA ILE A 50 21.89 35.82 11.67
C ILE A 50 21.09 37.07 12.10
N LEU A 51 21.06 37.37 13.40
CA LEU A 51 20.34 38.53 13.91
C LEU A 51 21.11 39.86 13.79
N GLY A 52 22.31 39.84 13.23
CA GLY A 52 23.11 41.04 12.95
C GLY A 52 23.79 41.65 14.18
N GLU A 53 23.84 40.95 15.31
CA GLU A 53 24.64 41.35 16.48
C GLU A 53 26.14 41.26 16.18
N LYS A 54 26.53 40.30 15.33
CA LYS A 54 27.82 40.30 14.62
C LYS A 54 27.55 40.70 13.18
N ARG A 55 27.93 41.92 12.78
CA ARG A 55 27.77 42.40 11.40
C ARG A 55 28.65 41.59 10.45
N VAL A 56 28.07 40.58 9.82
CA VAL A 56 28.66 39.84 8.70
C VAL A 56 27.74 40.05 7.50
N ALA A 57 28.22 40.77 6.49
CA ALA A 57 27.40 41.21 5.36
C ALA A 57 26.75 40.03 4.61
N GLU A 58 27.47 38.92 4.50
CA GLU A 58 27.05 37.69 3.82
C GLU A 58 25.77 37.05 4.40
N TYR A 59 25.57 37.14 5.71
CA TYR A 59 24.40 36.57 6.40
C TYR A 59 23.28 37.58 6.63
N SER A 60 23.36 38.76 6.00
CA SER A 60 22.32 39.77 6.11
C SER A 60 21.08 39.37 5.29
N GLY A 61 19.88 39.67 5.82
CA GLY A 61 18.62 39.44 5.08
C GLY A 61 18.13 38.00 5.03
N ILE A 62 18.67 37.09 5.86
CA ILE A 62 18.18 35.70 5.97
C ILE A 62 16.69 35.69 6.35
N LYS A 63 15.87 35.02 5.53
CA LYS A 63 14.42 34.82 5.77
C LYS A 63 14.05 33.40 6.19
N LEU A 64 14.91 32.43 5.89
CA LEU A 64 14.68 31.01 6.10
C LEU A 64 15.96 30.33 6.58
N VAL A 65 15.83 29.57 7.67
CA VAL A 65 16.88 28.72 8.22
C VAL A 65 16.37 27.28 8.27
N VAL A 66 17.18 26.33 7.80
CA VAL A 66 16.91 24.89 7.90
C VAL A 66 18.00 24.27 8.77
N ILE A 67 17.62 23.45 9.76
CA ILE A 67 18.55 22.60 10.52
C ILE A 67 18.29 21.16 10.09
N ASP A 68 19.27 20.51 9.46
CA ASP A 68 19.09 19.16 8.86
C ASP A 68 18.82 18.06 9.89
N SER A 69 19.25 18.25 11.13
CA SER A 69 19.06 17.30 12.21
C SER A 69 19.21 17.99 13.56
N VAL A 70 18.17 17.91 14.38
CA VAL A 70 18.24 18.31 15.80
C VAL A 70 18.83 17.21 16.69
N GLN A 71 19.23 16.07 16.12
CA GLN A 71 19.91 14.97 16.81
C GLN A 71 21.37 14.78 16.38
N ALA A 72 21.91 15.75 15.63
CA ALA A 72 23.28 15.76 15.14
C ALA A 72 24.33 15.40 16.20
N GLY A 73 25.40 14.74 15.78
CA GLY A 73 26.50 14.38 16.69
C GLY A 73 26.11 13.39 17.80
N GLY A 74 25.02 12.63 17.63
CA GLY A 74 24.56 11.63 18.60
C GLY A 74 23.82 12.22 19.80
N VAL A 75 23.20 13.40 19.64
CA VAL A 75 22.41 14.03 20.70
C VAL A 75 21.27 13.12 21.12
N SER A 76 21.31 12.67 22.37
CA SER A 76 20.28 11.80 22.93
C SER A 76 18.90 12.46 22.87
N PRO A 77 17.83 11.72 22.55
CA PRO A 77 16.45 12.20 22.68
C PRO A 77 16.10 12.75 24.08
N ALA A 78 16.82 12.34 25.13
CA ALA A 78 16.61 12.80 26.50
C ALA A 78 17.39 14.10 26.84
N ALA A 79 18.19 14.64 25.92
CA ALA A 79 19.09 15.77 26.16
C ALA A 79 18.36 17.13 26.27
N ARG A 80 17.48 17.30 27.27
CA ARG A 80 16.57 18.45 27.42
C ARG A 80 17.27 19.81 27.27
N LYS A 81 18.48 19.96 27.83
CA LYS A 81 19.29 21.19 27.71
C LYS A 81 19.63 21.55 26.26
N MET A 82 19.88 20.56 25.39
CA MET A 82 20.15 20.80 23.96
C MET A 82 18.89 21.24 23.23
N TYR A 83 17.77 20.57 23.44
CA TYR A 83 16.49 20.98 22.84
C TYR A 83 16.01 22.35 23.34
N THR A 84 16.30 22.73 24.59
CA THR A 84 16.08 24.11 25.06
C THR A 84 16.88 25.13 24.24
N ARG A 85 18.10 24.82 23.80
CA ARG A 85 18.89 25.71 22.94
C ARG A 85 18.25 25.86 21.56
N VAL A 86 17.79 24.76 20.96
CA VAL A 86 17.05 24.78 19.69
C VAL A 86 15.78 25.64 19.81
N ASN A 87 15.03 25.51 20.91
CA ASN A 87 13.84 26.33 21.17
C ASN A 87 14.18 27.82 21.34
N LYS A 88 15.26 28.16 22.04
CA LYS A 88 15.71 29.55 22.18
C LYS A 88 16.10 30.14 20.83
N PHE A 89 16.85 29.38 20.03
CA PHE A 89 17.28 29.78 18.68
C PHE A 89 16.07 30.06 17.77
N THR A 90 15.16 29.10 17.66
CA THR A 90 13.95 29.22 16.83
C THR A 90 13.04 30.37 17.29
N THR A 91 12.91 30.58 18.61
CA THR A 91 12.14 31.71 19.16
C THR A 91 12.78 33.05 18.80
N ALA A 92 14.10 33.17 18.90
CA ALA A 92 14.82 34.39 18.56
C ALA A 92 14.67 34.75 17.07
N LEU A 93 14.77 33.75 16.18
CA LEU A 93 14.54 33.91 14.75
C LEU A 93 13.08 34.27 14.43
N LYS A 94 12.12 33.58 15.06
CA LYS A 94 10.68 33.87 14.89
C LYS A 94 10.33 35.31 15.26
N ASN A 95 10.90 35.84 16.35
CA ASN A 95 10.71 37.24 16.76
C ASN A 95 11.19 38.26 15.71
N ARG A 96 12.07 37.82 14.80
CA ARG A 96 12.57 38.61 13.67
C ARG A 96 11.90 38.25 12.35
N LYS A 97 10.80 37.48 12.39
CA LYS A 97 10.05 36.99 11.22
C LYS A 97 10.88 36.12 10.28
N ILE A 98 11.86 35.40 10.83
CA ILE A 98 12.66 34.42 10.11
C ILE A 98 12.03 33.04 10.34
N THR A 99 11.72 32.32 9.27
CA THR A 99 11.14 30.97 9.34
C THR A 99 12.25 29.95 9.63
N THR A 100 11.96 28.97 10.47
CA THR A 100 12.90 27.87 10.76
C THR A 100 12.26 26.51 10.51
N PHE A 101 12.94 25.67 9.73
CA PHE A 101 12.63 24.25 9.62
C PHE A 101 13.61 23.45 10.47
N LEU A 102 13.05 22.52 11.24
CA LEU A 102 13.79 21.56 12.04
C LEU A 102 13.49 20.18 11.50
N THR A 103 14.52 19.42 11.18
CA THR A 103 14.38 18.02 10.81
C THR A 103 14.78 17.16 12.00
N SER A 104 13.99 16.12 12.24
CA SER A 104 14.18 15.21 13.36
C SER A 104 13.82 13.79 12.96
N HIS A 105 14.64 12.81 13.33
CA HIS A 105 14.25 11.41 13.18
C HIS A 105 13.08 11.06 14.10
N VAL A 106 12.30 10.04 13.74
CA VAL A 106 11.28 9.45 14.63
C VAL A 106 11.86 8.25 15.36
N THR A 107 11.42 8.05 16.60
CA THR A 107 11.75 6.86 17.39
C THR A 107 11.07 5.62 16.81
N LYS A 108 11.48 4.43 17.26
CA LYS A 108 10.83 3.15 16.90
C LYS A 108 9.33 3.11 17.23
N LYS A 109 8.85 3.96 18.15
CA LYS A 109 7.44 4.07 18.54
C LYS A 109 6.65 5.08 17.69
N GLY A 110 7.29 5.75 16.73
CA GLY A 110 6.65 6.73 15.85
C GLY A 110 6.59 8.16 16.42
N ASP A 111 6.99 8.35 17.69
CA ASP A 111 7.12 9.68 18.29
C ASP A 111 8.34 10.43 17.71
N ILE A 112 8.24 11.75 17.59
CA ILE A 112 9.38 12.63 17.26
C ILE A 112 10.51 12.34 18.24
N ALA A 113 11.70 11.98 17.73
CA ALA A 113 12.84 11.70 18.61
C ALA A 113 13.32 12.99 19.26
N GLY A 114 13.16 13.05 20.58
CA GLY A 114 13.42 14.22 21.38
C GLY A 114 12.46 14.26 22.57
N PRO A 115 12.59 15.23 23.47
CA PRO A 115 11.60 15.45 24.51
C PRO A 115 10.29 15.84 23.84
N LYS A 116 9.15 15.31 24.31
CA LYS A 116 7.80 15.76 23.88
C LYS A 116 7.64 17.28 23.91
N ASP A 117 8.40 17.95 24.77
CA ASP A 117 8.51 19.41 24.82
C ASP A 117 8.78 20.04 23.44
N LEU A 118 9.63 19.45 22.59
CA LEU A 118 9.97 20.01 21.27
C LEU A 118 8.71 20.14 20.39
N GLU A 119 7.87 19.10 20.39
CA GLU A 119 6.61 19.08 19.65
C GLU A 119 5.63 20.17 20.16
N HIS A 120 5.62 20.43 21.47
CA HIS A 120 4.77 21.46 22.05
C HIS A 120 5.24 22.89 21.71
N HIS A 121 6.55 23.10 21.54
CA HIS A 121 7.14 24.41 21.29
C HIS A 121 7.16 24.84 19.82
N VAL A 122 7.00 23.91 18.87
CA VAL A 122 6.90 24.26 17.44
C VAL A 122 5.50 24.74 17.04
N ASP A 123 5.42 25.55 15.99
CA ASP A 123 4.15 26.05 15.46
C ASP A 123 3.48 25.09 14.48
N CYS A 124 4.26 24.26 13.79
CA CYS A 124 3.79 23.28 12.83
C CYS A 124 4.59 21.99 12.99
N VAL A 125 3.93 20.85 12.82
CA VAL A 125 4.56 19.52 12.79
C VAL A 125 4.23 18.90 11.43
N LEU A 126 5.27 18.52 10.71
CA LEU A 126 5.21 17.80 9.45
C LEU A 126 5.81 16.42 9.68
N GLN A 127 5.05 15.36 9.41
CA GLN A 127 5.45 14.01 9.71
C GLN A 127 5.41 13.14 8.47
N PHE A 128 6.57 12.69 8.02
CA PHE A 128 6.66 11.63 7.03
C PHE A 128 6.50 10.26 7.71
N ARG A 129 5.76 9.36 7.05
CA ARG A 129 5.76 7.92 7.33
C ARG A 129 6.31 7.17 6.12
N ARG A 130 6.72 5.93 6.34
CA ARG A 130 7.01 4.98 5.26
C ARG A 130 5.83 4.01 5.20
N ALA A 131 5.30 3.83 4.00
CA ALA A 131 4.33 2.80 3.68
C ALA A 131 4.66 2.32 2.27
N PHE A 132 5.25 1.13 2.14
CA PHE A 132 5.76 0.65 0.86
C PHE A 132 6.74 1.64 0.16
N LYS A 133 6.53 1.92 -1.14
CA LYS A 133 7.23 2.91 -1.94
C LYS A 133 6.78 4.34 -1.64
N LEU A 134 5.68 4.48 -0.89
CA LEU A 134 5.07 5.75 -0.58
C LEU A 134 5.77 6.41 0.62
N ARG A 135 5.66 7.73 0.66
CA ARG A 135 6.12 8.63 1.72
C ARG A 135 4.95 9.51 2.15
N PRO A 136 3.95 8.95 2.85
CA PRO A 136 2.79 9.73 3.28
C PRO A 136 3.24 10.84 4.23
N LEU A 137 2.85 12.07 3.94
CA LEU A 137 3.14 13.26 4.74
C LEU A 137 1.88 13.74 5.45
N PHE A 138 1.97 13.91 6.76
CA PHE A 138 0.88 14.37 7.62
C PHE A 138 1.22 15.72 8.24
N VAL A 139 0.19 16.49 8.60
CA VAL A 139 0.32 17.77 9.32
C VAL A 139 -0.53 17.73 10.59
N PRO A 140 -0.11 16.98 11.63
CA PRO A 140 -0.91 16.81 12.84
C PRO A 140 -1.07 18.07 13.68
N LYS A 141 -0.13 19.02 13.56
CA LYS A 141 -0.16 20.31 14.26
C LYS A 141 0.12 21.41 13.26
N ASN A 142 -0.75 22.41 13.19
CA ASN A 142 -0.55 23.60 12.37
C ASN A 142 -1.19 24.80 13.08
N ARG A 143 -0.38 25.80 13.45
CA ARG A 143 -0.89 27.06 14.04
C ARG A 143 -1.23 28.13 13.00
N PHE A 144 -0.90 27.90 11.74
CA PHE A 144 -1.12 28.84 10.64
C PHE A 144 -2.28 28.39 9.72
N GLY A 145 -3.00 27.33 10.09
CA GLY A 145 -4.11 26.77 9.32
C GLY A 145 -4.62 25.48 9.95
N PRO A 146 -5.56 24.77 9.30
CA PRO A 146 -6.06 23.49 9.81
C PRO A 146 -4.96 22.42 9.83
N ALA A 147 -5.06 21.50 10.79
CA ALA A 147 -4.32 20.24 10.73
C ALA A 147 -4.80 19.42 9.53
N LYS A 148 -3.88 18.69 8.89
CA LYS A 148 -4.16 17.73 7.82
C LYS A 148 -3.80 16.34 8.35
N LEU A 149 -4.81 15.62 8.84
CA LEU A 149 -4.67 14.26 9.37
C LEU A 149 -4.74 13.20 8.28
N ASP A 150 -5.33 13.53 7.12
CA ASP A 150 -5.24 12.72 5.92
C ASP A 150 -3.86 12.90 5.25
N PRO A 151 -3.25 11.82 4.74
CA PRO A 151 -1.91 11.88 4.17
C PRO A 151 -1.88 12.62 2.83
N PHE A 152 -0.87 13.47 2.65
CA PHE A 152 -0.35 13.78 1.32
C PHE A 152 0.50 12.59 0.87
N VAL A 153 0.00 11.82 -0.08
CA VAL A 153 0.71 10.63 -0.54
C VAL A 153 1.79 11.04 -1.55
N LEU A 154 3.05 10.81 -1.18
CA LEU A 154 4.20 11.09 -2.03
C LEU A 154 4.94 9.79 -2.38
N GLU A 155 5.75 9.80 -3.42
CA GLU A 155 6.67 8.74 -3.80
C GLU A 155 8.04 9.33 -4.15
N ILE A 156 9.10 8.54 -3.94
CA ILE A 156 10.47 8.95 -4.30
C ILE A 156 10.71 8.53 -5.75
N GLY A 157 10.83 9.51 -6.63
CA GLY A 157 11.33 9.33 -7.98
C GLY A 157 12.82 9.62 -8.09
N ASN A 158 13.34 9.62 -9.32
CA ASN A 158 14.77 9.83 -9.60
C ASN A 158 15.27 11.20 -9.11
N ASN A 159 14.43 12.24 -9.18
CA ASN A 159 14.81 13.62 -8.88
C ASN A 159 14.02 14.21 -7.69
N GLY A 160 13.57 13.38 -6.75
CA GLY A 160 12.95 13.86 -5.51
C GLY A 160 11.59 13.23 -5.19
N LEU A 161 10.75 13.99 -4.49
CA LEU A 161 9.43 13.57 -4.04
C LEU A 161 8.34 14.08 -4.99
N TYR A 162 7.41 13.20 -5.36
CA TYR A 162 6.29 13.51 -6.25
C TYR A 162 4.96 13.05 -5.67
N PRO A 163 3.84 13.73 -5.95
CA PRO A 163 2.51 13.22 -5.63
C PRO A 163 2.27 11.85 -6.27
N SER A 164 1.84 10.88 -5.46
CA SER A 164 1.50 9.54 -5.94
C SER A 164 0.01 9.42 -6.26
N ARG A 165 -0.34 8.55 -7.21
CA ARG A 165 -1.73 8.26 -7.58
C ARG A 165 -2.57 7.69 -6.43
N HIS A 166 -1.93 7.08 -5.43
CA HIS A 166 -2.62 6.54 -4.25
C HIS A 166 -3.24 7.65 -3.35
N ALA A 167 -3.10 8.93 -3.71
CA ALA A 167 -3.88 10.01 -3.09
C ALA A 167 -5.39 9.88 -3.39
N GLU A 168 -5.76 9.33 -4.55
CA GLU A 168 -7.13 9.05 -4.96
C GLU A 168 -7.31 7.55 -5.09
N GLY A 169 -7.36 6.85 -3.95
CA GLY A 169 -7.37 5.39 -3.90
C GLY A 169 -8.49 4.77 -4.73
N ILE A 170 -8.14 3.93 -5.70
CA ILE A 170 -9.13 3.17 -6.48
C ILE A 170 -9.69 1.99 -5.67
N VAL A 171 -10.94 1.63 -5.98
CA VAL A 171 -11.54 0.36 -5.54
C VAL A 171 -11.11 -0.72 -6.52
N GLY A 172 -10.40 -1.74 -6.02
CA GLY A 172 -10.12 -2.94 -6.79
C GLY A 172 -11.36 -3.80 -6.84
N LYS A 173 -11.78 -4.21 -8.04
CA LYS A 173 -12.98 -5.02 -8.27
C LYS A 173 -12.58 -6.32 -8.95
N ALA A 174 -12.90 -7.44 -8.33
CA ALA A 174 -12.65 -8.77 -8.88
C ALA A 174 -13.90 -9.64 -8.75
N ASN A 175 -14.20 -10.40 -9.79
CA ASN A 175 -15.32 -11.33 -9.77
C ASN A 175 -14.81 -12.72 -9.35
N GLY A 176 -15.47 -13.32 -8.37
CA GLY A 176 -15.15 -14.65 -7.86
C GLY A 176 -16.29 -15.62 -8.09
N ILE A 177 -15.95 -16.89 -8.25
CA ILE A 177 -16.90 -17.99 -8.35
C ILE A 177 -16.53 -19.08 -7.34
N SER A 178 -17.52 -19.76 -6.77
CA SER A 178 -17.33 -20.95 -5.94
C SER A 178 -18.12 -22.11 -6.54
N PHE A 179 -17.40 -23.12 -7.04
CA PHE A 179 -18.03 -24.33 -7.57
C PHE A 179 -18.62 -25.22 -6.47
N ALA A 180 -18.10 -25.13 -5.24
CA ALA A 180 -18.64 -25.85 -4.08
C ALA A 180 -20.07 -25.41 -3.76
N THR A 181 -20.30 -24.10 -3.75
CA THR A 181 -21.57 -23.50 -3.30
C THR A 181 -22.47 -23.04 -4.46
N GLY A 182 -21.97 -23.03 -5.69
CA GLY A 182 -22.67 -22.45 -6.85
C GLY A 182 -22.78 -20.92 -6.77
N ALA A 183 -22.00 -20.30 -5.89
CA ALA A 183 -22.12 -18.88 -5.60
C ALA A 183 -21.22 -18.04 -6.51
N PHE A 184 -21.78 -16.90 -6.92
CA PHE A 184 -21.05 -15.81 -7.55
C PHE A 184 -20.89 -14.66 -6.56
N ALA A 185 -19.69 -14.07 -6.52
CA ALA A 185 -19.38 -12.94 -5.67
C ALA A 185 -18.65 -11.84 -6.44
N GLU A 186 -19.13 -10.61 -6.31
CA GLU A 186 -18.37 -9.43 -6.70
C GLU A 186 -17.61 -8.93 -5.47
N ILE A 187 -16.28 -9.01 -5.52
CA ILE A 187 -15.43 -8.56 -4.42
C ILE A 187 -14.87 -7.19 -4.75
N GLN A 188 -15.07 -6.26 -3.82
CA GLN A 188 -14.54 -4.92 -3.88
C GLN A 188 -13.58 -4.74 -2.70
N ALA A 189 -12.37 -4.28 -2.99
CA ALA A 189 -11.39 -3.99 -1.97
C ALA A 189 -10.83 -2.59 -2.13
N ARG A 190 -10.56 -1.94 -1.00
CA ARG A 190 -9.86 -0.67 -0.93
C ARG A 190 -8.74 -0.73 0.09
N VAL A 191 -7.53 -0.50 -0.39
CA VAL A 191 -6.33 -0.41 0.45
C VAL A 191 -5.96 1.07 0.62
N GLU A 192 -5.97 1.53 1.86
CA GLU A 192 -5.75 2.94 2.21
C GLU A 192 -4.64 3.08 3.24
N ILE A 193 -3.95 4.22 3.21
CA ILE A 193 -3.06 4.61 4.30
C ILE A 193 -3.94 5.17 5.43
N PRO A 194 -3.81 4.66 6.67
CA PRO A 194 -4.60 5.17 7.79
C PRO A 194 -4.27 6.63 8.07
N LYS A 195 -5.25 7.35 8.61
CA LYS A 195 -5.08 8.75 9.03
C LYS A 195 -4.05 8.85 10.15
N TRP A 196 -3.56 10.06 10.38
CA TRP A 196 -2.68 10.32 11.51
C TRP A 196 -3.33 9.91 12.83
N GLY A 197 -2.61 9.11 13.64
CA GLY A 197 -3.09 8.59 14.92
C GLY A 197 -3.93 7.32 14.83
N GLU A 198 -4.32 6.89 13.62
CA GLU A 198 -5.03 5.63 13.41
C GLU A 198 -4.05 4.48 13.11
N HIS A 199 -4.45 3.27 13.53
CA HIS A 199 -3.78 2.04 13.15
C HIS A 199 -4.50 1.41 11.97
N GLY A 200 -3.70 0.86 11.05
CA GLY A 200 -4.24 0.05 9.95
C GLY A 200 -4.93 -1.20 10.50
N GLY A 201 -5.84 -1.76 9.70
CA GLY A 201 -6.59 -2.96 10.09
C GLY A 201 -7.55 -3.44 9.00
N VAL A 202 -8.14 -4.60 9.24
CA VAL A 202 -9.09 -5.23 8.32
C VAL A 202 -10.52 -4.88 8.69
N ARG A 203 -11.27 -4.35 7.74
CA ARG A 203 -12.72 -4.12 7.79
C ARG A 203 -13.38 -4.89 6.66
N ALA A 204 -13.86 -6.08 6.98
CA ALA A 204 -14.43 -7.01 6.03
C ALA A 204 -15.75 -7.57 6.60
N PRO A 205 -16.86 -6.83 6.54
CA PRO A 205 -18.12 -7.29 7.10
C PRO A 205 -18.54 -8.60 6.44
N TYR A 206 -19.08 -9.53 7.22
CA TYR A 206 -19.56 -10.85 6.77
C TYR A 206 -18.50 -11.80 6.20
N LEU A 207 -17.23 -11.41 6.17
CA LEU A 207 -16.11 -12.25 5.76
C LEU A 207 -15.35 -12.81 6.98
N PRO A 208 -14.79 -14.03 6.88
CA PRO A 208 -14.00 -14.62 7.95
C PRO A 208 -12.69 -13.86 8.14
N ARG A 209 -12.65 -12.99 9.16
CA ARG A 209 -11.51 -12.09 9.44
C ARG A 209 -10.15 -12.80 9.46
N GLN A 210 -10.05 -13.96 10.12
CA GLN A 210 -8.80 -14.72 10.21
C GLN A 210 -8.29 -15.16 8.83
N ARG A 211 -9.20 -15.56 7.93
CA ARG A 211 -8.82 -15.95 6.56
C ARG A 211 -8.32 -14.75 5.78
N ILE A 212 -8.99 -13.60 5.88
CA ILE A 212 -8.55 -12.36 5.23
C ILE A 212 -7.16 -11.93 5.72
N GLU A 213 -6.90 -12.00 7.03
CA GLU A 213 -5.58 -11.71 7.60
C GLU A 213 -4.51 -12.66 7.04
N GLN A 214 -4.81 -13.95 6.89
CA GLN A 214 -3.91 -14.91 6.22
C GLN A 214 -3.64 -14.53 4.76
N LEU A 215 -4.66 -14.14 3.99
CA LEU A 215 -4.49 -13.72 2.60
C LEU A 215 -3.61 -12.46 2.49
N ILE A 216 -3.75 -11.51 3.40
CA ILE A 216 -2.89 -10.32 3.47
C ILE A 216 -1.45 -10.70 3.82
N ASP A 217 -1.25 -11.67 4.72
CA ASP A 217 0.08 -12.22 5.03
C ASP A 217 0.69 -12.94 3.82
N THR A 218 -0.09 -13.64 3.00
CA THR A 218 0.39 -14.18 1.73
C THR A 218 0.83 -13.07 0.77
N ILE A 219 0.06 -11.98 0.67
CA ILE A 219 0.44 -10.81 -0.15
C ILE A 219 1.77 -10.20 0.34
N ARG A 220 2.05 -10.22 1.65
CA ARG A 220 3.32 -9.75 2.22
C ARG A 220 4.55 -10.48 1.66
N ASN A 221 4.40 -11.73 1.25
CA ASN A 221 5.50 -12.55 0.76
C ASN A 221 5.95 -12.16 -0.66
N ILE A 222 5.16 -11.34 -1.37
CA ILE A 222 5.50 -10.86 -2.70
C ILE A 222 6.64 -9.82 -2.59
N PRO A 223 7.72 -9.95 -3.37
CA PRO A 223 8.82 -8.99 -3.37
C PRO A 223 8.32 -7.58 -3.64
N ASN A 224 8.90 -6.59 -2.95
CA ASN A 224 8.51 -5.20 -3.10
C ASN A 224 7.01 -4.98 -2.81
N ILE A 225 6.40 -5.71 -1.88
CA ILE A 225 5.09 -5.37 -1.33
C ILE A 225 5.24 -5.19 0.18
N ASP A 226 4.69 -4.09 0.69
CA ASP A 226 4.67 -3.79 2.12
C ASP A 226 3.24 -3.50 2.56
N VAL A 227 2.68 -4.47 3.26
CA VAL A 227 1.32 -4.45 3.81
C VAL A 227 1.27 -3.86 5.23
N SER A 228 2.38 -3.32 5.73
CA SER A 228 2.50 -2.89 7.13
C SER A 228 1.67 -1.64 7.41
N ASN A 229 0.79 -1.73 8.41
CA ASN A 229 -0.04 -0.62 8.89
C ASN A 229 -0.84 0.09 7.78
N LEU A 230 -1.49 -0.69 6.92
CA LEU A 230 -2.50 -0.21 5.96
C LEU A 230 -3.91 -0.60 6.45
N THR A 231 -4.90 0.12 5.94
CA THR A 231 -6.32 -0.17 6.17
C THR A 231 -6.88 -0.92 4.97
N TYR A 232 -7.54 -2.05 5.23
CA TYR A 232 -8.11 -2.93 4.21
C TYR A 232 -9.63 -2.94 4.38
N ASN A 233 -10.34 -2.24 3.52
CA ASN A 233 -11.80 -2.29 3.47
C ASN A 233 -12.20 -3.26 2.36
N ILE A 234 -12.90 -4.34 2.69
CA ILE A 234 -13.29 -5.37 1.74
C ILE A 234 -14.79 -5.57 1.85
N ASP A 235 -15.48 -5.47 0.73
CA ASP A 235 -16.89 -5.84 0.60
C ASP A 235 -17.00 -7.02 -0.37
N CYS A 236 -17.91 -7.94 -0.07
CA CYS A 236 -18.12 -9.15 -0.86
C CYS A 236 -19.62 -9.32 -1.08
N LEU A 237 -20.07 -8.89 -2.25
CA LEU A 237 -21.46 -8.97 -2.64
C LEU A 237 -21.73 -10.34 -3.29
N MET A 238 -22.21 -11.28 -2.48
CA MET A 238 -22.68 -12.59 -2.95
C MET A 238 -24.09 -12.49 -3.52
N ARG A 239 -24.24 -12.71 -4.83
CA ARG A 239 -25.52 -12.56 -5.54
C ARG A 239 -26.33 -13.86 -5.64
N SER A 240 -25.68 -15.02 -5.50
CA SER A 240 -26.26 -16.31 -5.90
C SER A 240 -26.17 -17.44 -4.85
N SER A 241 -25.89 -17.12 -3.57
CA SER A 241 -25.78 -18.15 -2.53
C SER A 241 -27.02 -18.19 -1.61
N PRO A 242 -27.67 -19.36 -1.43
CA PRO A 242 -28.77 -19.51 -0.47
C PRO A 242 -28.31 -19.33 1.00
N HIS A 243 -27.02 -19.57 1.29
CA HIS A 243 -26.47 -19.47 2.65
C HIS A 243 -25.57 -18.24 2.88
N LYS A 244 -25.23 -17.47 1.84
CA LYS A 244 -24.32 -16.29 1.91
C LYS A 244 -23.07 -16.58 2.75
N GLN A 245 -22.48 -17.77 2.59
CA GLN A 245 -21.27 -18.17 3.30
C GLN A 245 -20.05 -18.03 2.40
N TYR A 246 -18.96 -17.55 2.99
CA TYR A 246 -17.66 -17.48 2.33
C TYR A 246 -17.10 -18.89 2.13
N ASP A 247 -16.55 -19.13 0.95
CA ASP A 247 -15.86 -20.36 0.56
C ASP A 247 -14.43 -20.04 0.09
N HIS A 248 -13.51 -21.00 0.25
CA HIS A 248 -12.11 -20.84 -0.13
C HIS A 248 -11.89 -20.65 -1.64
N GLY A 249 -12.87 -21.02 -2.48
CA GLY A 249 -12.83 -20.72 -3.92
C GLY A 249 -12.73 -19.22 -4.24
N PHE A 250 -13.15 -18.34 -3.32
CA PHE A 250 -13.07 -16.90 -3.49
C PHE A 250 -11.74 -16.27 -3.09
N ASP A 251 -10.81 -17.03 -2.50
CA ASP A 251 -9.54 -16.49 -1.97
C ASP A 251 -8.73 -15.77 -3.06
N LEU A 252 -8.62 -16.37 -4.26
CA LEU A 252 -7.93 -15.74 -5.38
C LEU A 252 -8.56 -14.39 -5.78
N ALA A 253 -9.89 -14.32 -5.84
CA ALA A 253 -10.61 -13.10 -6.19
C ALA A 253 -10.40 -12.00 -5.13
N VAL A 254 -10.39 -12.36 -3.84
CA VAL A 254 -10.10 -11.43 -2.74
C VAL A 254 -8.68 -10.87 -2.85
N VAL A 255 -7.69 -11.75 -3.06
CA VAL A 255 -6.28 -11.36 -3.21
C VAL A 255 -6.11 -10.42 -4.39
N ILE A 256 -6.75 -10.71 -5.53
CA ILE A 256 -6.65 -9.90 -6.74
C ILE A 256 -7.34 -8.54 -6.59
N ALA A 257 -8.51 -8.46 -5.94
CA ALA A 257 -9.13 -7.18 -5.61
C ALA A 257 -8.24 -6.31 -4.70
N LEU A 258 -7.64 -6.92 -3.67
CA LEU A 258 -6.71 -6.23 -2.75
C LEU A 258 -5.48 -5.70 -3.49
N LEU A 259 -4.86 -6.54 -4.31
CA LEU A 259 -3.68 -6.17 -5.11
C LEU A 259 -4.02 -5.08 -6.14
N SER A 260 -5.17 -5.19 -6.81
CA SER A 260 -5.64 -4.17 -7.77
C SER A 260 -5.74 -2.79 -7.11
N SER A 261 -6.35 -2.72 -5.92
CA SER A 261 -6.41 -1.47 -5.15
C SER A 261 -5.02 -1.04 -4.67
N TYR A 262 -4.20 -1.96 -4.15
CA TYR A 262 -2.85 -1.65 -3.70
C TYR A 262 -1.96 -1.06 -4.81
N VAL A 263 -2.09 -1.56 -6.04
CA VAL A 263 -1.29 -1.16 -7.20
C VAL A 263 -1.85 0.09 -7.88
N GLN A 264 -3.11 0.42 -7.63
CA GLN A 264 -3.86 1.46 -8.33
C GLN A 264 -4.05 1.15 -9.82
N LYS A 265 -4.31 -0.12 -10.16
CA LYS A 265 -4.69 -0.56 -11.51
C LYS A 265 -5.93 -1.46 -11.44
N GLY A 266 -6.95 -1.12 -12.22
CA GLY A 266 -8.15 -1.94 -12.36
C GLY A 266 -7.88 -3.29 -13.01
N ILE A 267 -8.85 -4.19 -12.87
CA ILE A 267 -8.88 -5.50 -13.52
C ILE A 267 -9.96 -5.43 -14.62
N ASN A 268 -9.78 -6.17 -15.71
CA ASN A 268 -10.82 -6.27 -16.74
C ASN A 268 -12.10 -6.89 -16.14
N GLU A 269 -13.25 -6.28 -16.37
CA GLU A 269 -14.54 -6.77 -15.85
C GLU A 269 -14.93 -8.14 -16.41
N GLY A 270 -14.41 -8.50 -17.60
CA GLY A 270 -14.57 -9.82 -18.22
C GLY A 270 -13.75 -10.95 -17.56
N CYS A 271 -13.00 -10.67 -16.49
CA CYS A 271 -12.24 -11.70 -15.77
C CYS A 271 -13.01 -12.22 -14.54
N CYS A 272 -12.98 -13.53 -14.35
CA CYS A 272 -13.47 -14.22 -13.15
C CYS A 272 -12.36 -15.11 -12.55
N PHE A 273 -12.35 -15.27 -11.23
CA PHE A 273 -11.29 -15.97 -10.51
C PHE A 273 -11.86 -17.07 -9.59
N TYR A 274 -11.20 -18.22 -9.59
CA TYR A 274 -11.44 -19.34 -8.68
C TYR A 274 -10.11 -19.87 -8.16
N GLY A 275 -10.07 -20.20 -6.87
CA GLY A 275 -8.96 -20.95 -6.30
C GLY A 275 -8.69 -20.56 -4.86
N GLU A 276 -8.28 -21.55 -4.08
CA GLU A 276 -7.73 -21.36 -2.75
C GLU A 276 -6.28 -20.84 -2.87
N VAL A 277 -5.93 -19.87 -2.04
CA VAL A 277 -4.55 -19.36 -1.95
C VAL A 277 -3.92 -19.84 -0.65
N ASP A 278 -2.78 -20.53 -0.76
CA ASP A 278 -2.04 -20.98 0.42
C ASP A 278 -1.09 -19.91 0.98
N LEU A 279 -0.42 -20.21 2.10
CA LEU A 279 0.52 -19.28 2.74
C LEU A 279 1.79 -19.02 1.91
N GLN A 280 2.10 -19.87 0.94
CA GLN A 280 3.22 -19.71 0.00
C GLN A 280 2.80 -18.90 -1.24
N GLY A 281 1.52 -18.57 -1.38
CA GLY A 281 0.97 -17.88 -2.55
C GLY A 281 0.73 -18.80 -3.73
N ALA A 282 0.76 -20.13 -3.53
CA ALA A 282 0.33 -21.08 -4.54
C ALA A 282 -1.21 -21.09 -4.63
N VAL A 283 -1.71 -21.24 -5.85
CA VAL A 283 -3.15 -21.31 -6.13
C VAL A 283 -3.53 -22.77 -6.33
N ARG A 284 -4.49 -23.26 -5.54
CA ARG A 284 -4.92 -24.66 -5.52
C ARG A 284 -6.43 -24.80 -5.66
N SER A 285 -6.86 -25.97 -6.11
CA SER A 285 -8.27 -26.35 -6.13
C SER A 285 -8.82 -26.33 -4.71
N ALA A 286 -9.90 -25.58 -4.51
CA ALA A 286 -10.71 -25.75 -3.31
C ALA A 286 -11.35 -27.15 -3.34
N SER A 287 -11.63 -27.70 -2.16
CA SER A 287 -11.98 -29.12 -1.92
C SER A 287 -13.04 -29.72 -2.85
N ALA A 288 -14.03 -28.93 -3.29
CA ALA A 288 -15.15 -29.42 -4.10
C ALA A 288 -14.82 -29.73 -5.57
N PHE A 289 -13.75 -29.18 -6.17
CA PHE A 289 -13.50 -29.44 -7.60
C PHE A 289 -12.79 -30.78 -7.86
N LYS A 290 -12.04 -31.31 -6.88
CA LYS A 290 -11.48 -32.68 -6.97
C LYS A 290 -12.57 -33.75 -7.07
N GLU A 291 -13.74 -33.46 -6.51
CA GLU A 291 -14.95 -34.27 -6.61
C GLU A 291 -15.62 -34.11 -7.99
N ALA A 292 -15.64 -32.88 -8.55
CA ALA A 292 -16.17 -32.58 -9.89
C ALA A 292 -15.37 -33.20 -11.06
N ALA A 293 -14.04 -33.25 -10.95
CA ALA A 293 -13.19 -33.89 -11.98
C ALA A 293 -13.42 -35.42 -12.06
N HIS A 294 -13.70 -36.07 -10.92
CA HIS A 294 -14.11 -37.48 -10.87
C HIS A 294 -15.43 -37.74 -11.62
N LEU A 295 -16.29 -36.73 -11.77
CA LEU A 295 -17.54 -36.90 -12.52
C LEU A 295 -17.35 -36.96 -14.02
N LYS A 296 -16.23 -36.46 -14.58
CA LYS A 296 -15.93 -36.66 -15.99
C LYS A 296 -15.57 -38.12 -16.27
N GLU A 297 -14.81 -38.76 -15.37
CA GLU A 297 -14.60 -40.21 -15.41
C GLU A 297 -15.93 -40.97 -15.29
N ILE A 298 -16.87 -40.50 -14.46
CA ILE A 298 -18.19 -41.14 -14.30
C ILE A 298 -19.12 -40.88 -15.52
N LEU A 299 -19.05 -39.71 -16.15
CA LEU A 299 -19.86 -39.35 -17.33
C LEU A 299 -19.30 -39.95 -18.63
N GLU A 300 -18.00 -40.21 -18.72
CA GLU A 300 -17.39 -41.00 -19.82
C GLU A 300 -17.72 -42.50 -19.72
N ILE A 301 -18.25 -42.96 -18.57
CA ILE A 301 -18.76 -44.33 -18.38
C ILE A 301 -20.22 -44.49 -18.87
N ASP A 302 -20.95 -43.38 -19.11
CA ASP A 302 -22.39 -43.36 -19.46
C ASP A 302 -22.70 -43.74 -20.94
N GLU A 303 -21.77 -44.42 -21.65
CA GLU A 303 -22.08 -45.10 -22.93
C GLU A 303 -22.56 -46.54 -22.76
N GLU A 304 -22.52 -47.12 -21.56
CA GLU A 304 -23.15 -48.42 -21.26
C GLU A 304 -24.19 -48.26 -20.13
N GLU A 305 -25.46 -48.50 -20.49
CA GLU A 305 -26.64 -48.40 -19.64
C GLU A 305 -26.47 -49.08 -18.27
N ASP A 306 -26.52 -48.32 -17.16
CA ASP A 306 -26.87 -48.88 -15.86
C ASP A 306 -27.44 -47.84 -14.88
N ASP A 307 -28.50 -48.24 -14.17
CA ASP A 307 -29.28 -47.44 -13.19
C ASP A 307 -28.45 -46.90 -11.99
N GLU A 308 -27.17 -47.29 -11.85
CA GLU A 308 -26.26 -46.82 -10.79
C GLU A 308 -25.75 -45.38 -11.00
N ALA A 309 -25.65 -44.91 -12.26
CA ALA A 309 -25.20 -43.54 -12.58
C ALA A 309 -26.16 -42.47 -12.02
N VAL A 310 -27.46 -42.79 -11.91
CA VAL A 310 -28.49 -41.90 -11.37
C VAL A 310 -28.39 -41.78 -9.84
N GLN A 311 -27.95 -42.82 -9.13
CA GLN A 311 -27.73 -42.76 -7.67
C GLN A 311 -26.45 -41.98 -7.30
N LEU A 312 -25.40 -42.06 -8.12
CA LEU A 312 -24.15 -41.32 -7.92
C LEU A 312 -24.30 -39.79 -8.10
N ARG A 313 -25.25 -39.35 -8.93
CA ARG A 313 -25.66 -37.92 -9.04
C ARG A 313 -26.16 -37.33 -7.72
N GLY A 314 -26.58 -38.16 -6.75
CA GLY A 314 -27.06 -37.73 -5.43
C GLY A 314 -25.98 -37.57 -4.36
N PHE A 315 -24.79 -38.14 -4.55
CA PHE A 315 -23.71 -38.15 -3.54
C PHE A 315 -22.61 -37.10 -3.79
N TYR A 316 -22.44 -36.65 -5.03
CA TYR A 316 -21.47 -35.62 -5.38
C TYR A 316 -22.16 -34.29 -5.70
N PRO A 317 -21.69 -33.15 -5.16
CA PRO A 317 -22.28 -31.84 -5.43
C PRO A 317 -21.86 -31.30 -6.83
N VAL A 318 -22.11 -32.07 -7.89
CA VAL A 318 -22.23 -31.58 -9.29
C VAL A 318 -23.35 -30.55 -9.54
N PRO A 319 -24.46 -30.46 -8.75
CA PRO A 319 -25.61 -29.65 -9.14
C PRO A 319 -25.28 -28.16 -9.32
N ASN A 320 -24.20 -27.68 -8.71
CA ASN A 320 -23.95 -26.26 -8.56
C ASN A 320 -23.26 -25.63 -9.79
N ILE A 321 -22.41 -26.37 -10.52
CA ILE A 321 -21.81 -25.89 -11.78
C ILE A 321 -22.90 -25.71 -12.86
N LEU A 322 -23.92 -26.57 -12.83
CA LEU A 322 -25.03 -26.56 -13.77
C LEU A 322 -26.25 -25.77 -13.27
N SER A 323 -26.13 -25.06 -12.15
CA SER A 323 -27.21 -24.19 -11.72
C SER A 323 -27.46 -23.10 -12.77
N ASP A 324 -28.73 -22.85 -13.11
CA ASP A 324 -29.13 -21.82 -14.07
C ASP A 324 -28.53 -20.44 -13.74
N THR A 325 -28.34 -20.18 -12.45
CA THR A 325 -27.73 -18.95 -11.95
C THR A 325 -26.25 -18.85 -12.32
N LEU A 326 -25.47 -19.90 -12.09
CA LEU A 326 -24.02 -19.88 -12.32
C LEU A 326 -23.69 -19.92 -13.81
N THR A 327 -24.47 -20.67 -14.60
CA THR A 327 -24.37 -20.67 -16.07
C THR A 327 -24.70 -19.31 -16.69
N THR A 328 -25.67 -18.57 -16.12
CA THR A 328 -25.98 -17.19 -16.55
C THR A 328 -24.87 -16.20 -16.20
N GLU A 329 -24.25 -16.34 -15.02
CA GLU A 329 -23.13 -15.47 -14.62
C GLU A 329 -21.86 -15.76 -15.42
N LEU A 330 -21.52 -17.05 -15.67
CA LEU A 330 -20.32 -17.43 -16.41
C LEU A 330 -20.29 -16.86 -17.84
N LYS A 331 -21.44 -16.76 -18.51
CA LYS A 331 -21.56 -16.18 -19.86
C LYS A 331 -21.20 -14.69 -19.93
N LYS A 332 -21.05 -14.01 -18.79
CA LYS A 332 -20.68 -12.58 -18.74
C LYS A 332 -19.18 -12.35 -18.78
N PHE A 333 -18.37 -13.40 -18.69
CA PHE A 333 -16.91 -13.31 -18.58
C PHE A 333 -16.23 -13.86 -19.83
N ASP A 334 -15.15 -13.21 -20.24
CA ASP A 334 -14.32 -13.65 -21.36
C ASP A 334 -13.24 -14.64 -20.90
N THR A 335 -12.82 -14.54 -19.63
CA THR A 335 -11.69 -15.31 -19.08
C THR A 335 -11.97 -15.76 -17.65
N LEU A 336 -11.78 -17.05 -17.40
CA LEU A 336 -11.83 -17.68 -16.09
C LEU A 336 -10.43 -18.12 -15.67
N TYR A 337 -9.92 -17.56 -14.59
CA TYR A 337 -8.68 -17.95 -13.95
C TYR A 337 -8.96 -19.02 -12.90
N VAL A 338 -8.32 -20.18 -13.03
CA VAL A 338 -8.46 -21.33 -12.14
C VAL A 338 -7.07 -21.86 -11.74
N PRO A 339 -6.96 -22.70 -10.69
CA PRO A 339 -5.72 -23.38 -10.36
C PRO A 339 -5.18 -24.18 -11.56
N GLU A 340 -3.87 -24.12 -11.78
CA GLU A 340 -3.18 -24.78 -12.90
C GLU A 340 -3.54 -26.27 -13.04
N GLU A 341 -3.67 -26.95 -11.89
CA GLU A 341 -4.00 -28.38 -11.81
C GLU A 341 -5.36 -28.76 -12.43
N ILE A 342 -6.30 -27.81 -12.55
CA ILE A 342 -7.65 -28.08 -13.05
C ILE A 342 -7.98 -27.34 -14.35
N ALA A 343 -7.05 -26.56 -14.89
CA ALA A 343 -7.30 -25.67 -16.01
C ALA A 343 -7.75 -26.41 -17.29
N LYS A 344 -7.12 -27.55 -17.59
CA LYS A 344 -7.43 -28.36 -18.78
C LYS A 344 -8.81 -29.04 -18.68
N ASP A 345 -9.11 -29.58 -17.51
CA ASP A 345 -10.40 -30.26 -17.26
C ASP A 345 -11.54 -29.25 -17.30
N MET A 346 -11.33 -28.09 -16.68
CA MET A 346 -12.29 -26.98 -16.72
C MET A 346 -12.52 -26.46 -18.14
N ALA A 347 -11.46 -26.28 -18.95
CA ALA A 347 -11.60 -25.88 -20.34
C ALA A 347 -12.48 -26.87 -21.12
N SER A 348 -12.22 -28.17 -20.95
CA SER A 348 -13.00 -29.23 -21.59
C SER A 348 -14.47 -29.22 -21.17
N LEU A 349 -14.75 -28.98 -19.88
CA LEU A 349 -16.11 -28.86 -19.36
C LEU A 349 -16.83 -27.63 -19.93
N LEU A 350 -16.16 -26.48 -19.98
CA LEU A 350 -16.74 -25.25 -20.54
C LEU A 350 -17.09 -25.42 -22.03
N ASP A 351 -16.21 -26.06 -22.81
CA ASP A 351 -16.46 -26.38 -24.22
C ASP A 351 -17.67 -27.33 -24.39
N LEU A 352 -17.76 -28.37 -23.56
CA LEU A 352 -18.87 -29.34 -23.58
C LEU A 352 -20.22 -28.66 -23.35
N PHE A 353 -20.28 -27.68 -22.44
CA PHE A 353 -21.50 -26.92 -22.15
C PHE A 353 -21.68 -25.68 -23.03
N GLY A 354 -20.82 -25.47 -24.03
CA GLY A 354 -20.94 -24.38 -25.01
C GLY A 354 -20.69 -22.98 -24.45
N PHE A 355 -19.83 -22.85 -23.44
CA PHE A 355 -19.40 -21.56 -22.91
C PHE A 355 -18.20 -21.01 -23.70
N ASP A 356 -18.34 -19.83 -24.29
CA ASP A 356 -17.24 -19.11 -24.93
C ASP A 356 -16.38 -18.35 -23.89
N VAL A 357 -15.78 -19.10 -22.95
CA VAL A 357 -14.99 -18.55 -21.84
C VAL A 357 -13.60 -19.16 -21.86
N LYS A 358 -12.55 -18.34 -21.97
CA LYS A 358 -11.16 -18.82 -21.95
C LYS A 358 -10.75 -19.23 -20.54
N CYS A 359 -10.40 -20.49 -20.36
CA CYS A 359 -9.85 -20.98 -19.10
C CYS A 359 -8.33 -20.76 -19.06
N LYS A 360 -7.82 -20.10 -18.00
CA LYS A 360 -6.39 -19.90 -17.75
C LYS A 360 -5.97 -20.51 -16.43
N GLY A 361 -4.91 -21.30 -16.47
CA GLY A 361 -4.27 -21.87 -15.30
C GLY A 361 -3.44 -20.84 -14.53
N VAL A 362 -3.52 -20.90 -13.21
CA VAL A 362 -2.75 -20.08 -12.29
C VAL A 362 -2.08 -21.00 -11.28
N SER A 363 -0.75 -21.01 -11.28
CA SER A 363 0.05 -21.78 -10.33
C SER A 363 0.35 -21.01 -9.05
N SER A 364 0.52 -19.69 -9.15
CA SER A 364 0.77 -18.81 -8.02
C SER A 364 0.24 -17.40 -8.24
N VAL A 365 -0.05 -16.70 -7.14
CA VAL A 365 -0.45 -15.28 -7.15
C VAL A 365 0.64 -14.42 -7.81
N TYR A 366 1.91 -14.75 -7.60
CA TYR A 366 3.04 -14.04 -8.20
C TYR A 366 3.01 -14.08 -9.73
N ASN A 367 2.80 -15.26 -10.32
CA ASN A 367 2.72 -15.42 -11.77
C ASN A 367 1.54 -14.65 -12.36
N LEU A 368 0.39 -14.65 -11.66
CA LEU A 368 -0.78 -13.91 -12.10
C LEU A 368 -0.54 -12.39 -12.04
N ILE A 369 0.18 -11.90 -11.04
CA ILE A 369 0.59 -10.48 -10.98
C ILE A 369 1.51 -10.12 -12.14
N GLN A 370 2.48 -10.98 -12.50
CA GLN A 370 3.33 -10.74 -13.68
C GLN A 370 2.53 -10.64 -14.97
N GLU A 371 1.48 -11.46 -15.13
CA GLU A 371 0.60 -11.41 -16.30
C GLU A 371 -0.27 -10.15 -16.32
N LEU A 372 -0.94 -9.84 -15.20
CA LEU A 372 -1.89 -8.73 -15.14
C LEU A 372 -1.21 -7.36 -15.09
N TRP A 373 -0.06 -7.29 -14.41
CA TRP A 373 0.63 -6.06 -14.08
C TRP A 373 2.16 -6.23 -14.04
N PRO A 374 2.82 -6.49 -15.19
CA PRO A 374 4.25 -6.78 -15.26
C PRO A 374 5.15 -5.65 -14.72
N GLU A 375 4.66 -4.41 -14.69
CA GLU A 375 5.41 -3.23 -14.23
C GLU A 375 5.58 -3.13 -12.70
N ILE A 376 4.94 -4.03 -11.92
CA ILE A 376 5.01 -3.99 -10.45
C ILE A 376 6.25 -4.70 -9.92
N LEU A 377 6.65 -5.78 -10.60
CA LEU A 377 7.73 -6.69 -10.21
C LEU A 377 9.02 -6.29 -10.92
#